data_AF-I4Y5I4-F1
#
_entry.id   AF-I4Y5I4-F1
#
_cell.length_a   1.000
_cell.length_b   1.000
_cell.length_c   1.000
_cell.angle_alpha   90.00
_cell.angle_beta   90.00
_cell.angle_gamma   90.00
#
_symmetry.space_group_name_H-M   'P 1'
#
loop_
_entity.id
_entity.type
_entity.pdbx_description
1 polymer ?
#
loop_
_entity_poly.entity_id
_entity_poly.type
_entity_poly.pdbx_seq_one_letter_code
_entity_poly.pdbx_strand_id
1 'polypeptide(L)'
;MVRTPSYLPTTPWIEQAQRYGIPLSNTGKLLHAAMPNRMKVSTSQIIDRLLATDAGRDKIFKIIQYAIKLFLWRSKSNPNLSIQAKDWLPYLKNCASGLSTTRKCLILFAWKRTIPDLYQLLKAPKQPAGNFLDALKGRLTLISAIVQIPNSIADDFFCASKLGLVGSKTGKLAEKYGALFWWTDTFLQLNISAINEIVTNGQIRKLQSRQDHLQQCLEDMSEDKLSNKVEYSLSDETLGAFLRIDADIRKAESTQMWARLSALKYVCDFIFVSYDVFGFKKGQEGTQAIVGLTAGLLSTLKLWDKHYTSLSKVPDM
;
A
#
# COMPACT_ATOMS: atom_id res chain seq x y z
N MET A 1 -22.11 3.02 2.49
CA MET A 1 -21.89 1.59 2.79
C MET A 1 -20.90 1.03 1.77
N VAL A 2 -19.60 1.23 1.98
CA VAL A 2 -18.60 0.55 1.15
C VAL A 2 -18.44 -0.82 1.79
N ARG A 3 -19.09 -1.83 1.22
CA ARG A 3 -18.74 -3.22 1.52
C ARG A 3 -17.27 -3.34 1.14
N THR A 4 -16.39 -3.49 2.12
CA THR A 4 -15.09 -4.08 1.85
C THR A 4 -15.37 -5.35 1.07
N PRO A 5 -14.69 -5.59 -0.05
CA PRO A 5 -15.01 -6.73 -0.85
C PRO A 5 -14.70 -7.97 -0.02
N SER A 6 -15.76 -8.68 0.34
CA SER A 6 -15.75 -10.04 0.80
C SER A 6 -15.28 -10.90 -0.39
N TYR A 7 -14.00 -10.81 -0.76
CA TYR A 7 -13.40 -11.64 -1.80
C TYR A 7 -13.14 -13.08 -1.35
N LEU A 8 -13.66 -13.47 -0.19
CA LEU A 8 -13.60 -14.86 0.25
C LEU A 8 -15.02 -15.41 0.17
N PRO A 9 -15.27 -16.44 -0.67
CA PRO A 9 -16.40 -17.31 -0.43
C PRO A 9 -16.29 -17.76 1.01
N THR A 10 -17.42 -17.82 1.71
CA THR A 10 -17.43 -18.06 3.15
C THR A 10 -16.75 -19.36 3.55
N THR A 11 -16.50 -20.32 2.64
CA THR A 11 -15.47 -21.38 2.79
C THR A 11 -15.36 -22.27 1.53
N PRO A 12 -14.53 -21.96 0.52
CA PRO A 12 -14.31 -22.87 -0.63
C PRO A 12 -13.62 -24.18 -0.23
N TRP A 13 -12.93 -24.18 0.91
CA TRP A 13 -12.22 -25.36 1.42
C TRP A 13 -13.12 -26.28 2.28
N ILE A 14 -14.24 -25.78 2.85
CA ILE A 14 -15.28 -26.66 3.44
C ILE A 14 -15.98 -27.40 2.31
N GLU A 15 -16.30 -26.71 1.21
CA GLU A 15 -16.83 -27.36 0.01
C GLU A 15 -15.84 -28.35 -0.60
N GLN A 16 -14.53 -28.05 -0.66
CA GLN A 16 -13.53 -29.03 -1.10
C GLN A 16 -13.40 -30.21 -0.13
N ALA A 17 -13.32 -29.98 1.18
CA ALA A 17 -13.25 -31.06 2.17
C ALA A 17 -14.48 -31.97 2.12
N GLN A 18 -15.67 -31.39 1.95
CA GLN A 18 -16.92 -32.12 1.72
C GLN A 18 -16.93 -32.87 0.38
N ARG A 19 -16.43 -32.25 -0.72
CA ARG A 19 -16.32 -32.91 -2.03
C ARG A 19 -15.40 -34.13 -2.01
N TYR A 20 -14.33 -34.10 -1.23
CA TYR A 20 -13.39 -35.23 -1.11
C TYR A 20 -13.77 -36.22 0.00
N GLY A 21 -14.96 -36.09 0.61
CA GLY A 21 -15.43 -37.02 1.65
C GLY A 21 -14.55 -37.03 2.89
N ILE A 22 -13.77 -35.97 3.13
CA ILE A 22 -12.87 -35.88 4.28
C ILE A 22 -13.76 -35.56 5.49
N PRO A 23 -13.84 -36.44 6.50
CA PRO A 23 -14.60 -36.13 7.70
C PRO A 23 -13.93 -34.94 8.38
N LEU A 24 -14.56 -33.76 8.26
CA LEU A 24 -14.27 -32.63 9.14
C LEU A 24 -14.43 -33.19 10.55
N SER A 25 -13.33 -33.30 11.30
CA SER A 25 -13.36 -34.01 12.58
C SER A 25 -14.57 -33.56 13.40
N ASN A 26 -15.27 -34.51 14.03
CA ASN A 26 -16.53 -34.29 14.76
C ASN A 26 -16.45 -33.18 15.84
N THR A 27 -15.28 -32.60 16.07
CA THR A 27 -15.09 -31.51 17.02
C THR A 27 -15.08 -30.11 16.39
N GLY A 28 -14.83 -29.92 15.10
CA GLY A 28 -14.71 -28.57 14.50
C GLY A 28 -13.67 -27.65 15.18
N LYS A 29 -12.89 -28.17 16.14
CA LYS A 29 -12.02 -27.40 17.04
C LYS A 29 -10.77 -26.90 16.35
N LEU A 30 -10.19 -27.71 15.45
CA LEU A 30 -9.06 -27.31 14.61
C LEU A 30 -9.45 -26.19 13.62
N LEU A 31 -10.71 -26.22 13.17
CA LEU A 31 -11.31 -25.24 12.27
C LEU A 31 -11.48 -23.87 12.93
N HIS A 32 -12.08 -23.88 14.11
CA HIS A 32 -12.31 -22.69 14.93
C HIS A 32 -10.99 -22.10 15.46
N ALA A 33 -9.98 -22.94 15.71
CA ALA A 33 -8.65 -22.50 16.12
C ALA A 33 -7.87 -21.84 14.97
N ALA A 34 -8.14 -22.21 13.71
CA ALA A 34 -7.46 -21.65 12.54
C ALA A 34 -8.07 -20.31 12.06
N MET A 35 -9.32 -19.99 12.45
CA MET A 35 -9.94 -18.72 12.10
C MET A 35 -9.56 -17.63 13.12
N PRO A 36 -8.85 -16.56 12.71
CA PRO A 36 -8.64 -15.44 13.61
C PRO A 36 -10.00 -14.81 13.92
N ASN A 37 -10.42 -14.85 15.20
CA ASN A 37 -11.56 -14.09 15.68
C ASN A 37 -11.31 -12.60 15.39
N ARG A 38 -11.97 -12.05 14.37
CA ARG A 38 -11.86 -10.62 14.04
C ARG A 38 -13.10 -9.91 14.55
N MET A 39 -12.89 -8.89 15.39
CA MET A 39 -13.99 -8.03 15.81
C MET A 39 -14.50 -7.22 14.63
N LYS A 40 -15.82 -6.99 14.57
CA LYS A 40 -16.41 -6.04 13.62
C LYS A 40 -15.95 -4.63 14.01
N VAL A 41 -15.23 -3.97 13.11
CA VAL A 41 -14.73 -2.60 13.32
C VAL A 41 -15.68 -1.62 12.64
N SER A 42 -16.12 -0.59 13.37
CA SER A 42 -16.95 0.47 12.79
C SER A 42 -16.11 1.38 11.88
N THR A 43 -16.72 1.84 10.78
CA THR A 43 -16.15 2.87 9.89
C THR A 43 -15.78 4.14 10.65
N SER A 44 -16.58 4.54 11.66
CA SER A 44 -16.29 5.72 12.48
C SER A 44 -14.98 5.59 13.24
N GLN A 45 -14.73 4.44 13.88
CA GLN A 45 -13.50 4.17 14.63
C GLN A 45 -12.25 4.27 13.75
N ILE A 46 -12.36 3.87 12.48
CA ILE A 46 -11.24 3.96 11.53
C ILE A 46 -11.00 5.42 11.14
N ILE A 47 -12.06 6.19 10.89
CA ILE A 47 -11.97 7.63 10.62
C ILE A 47 -11.35 8.36 11.81
N ASP A 48 -11.77 8.04 13.03
CA ASP A 48 -11.22 8.64 14.26
C ASP A 48 -9.72 8.35 14.37
N ARG A 49 -9.29 7.11 14.07
CA ARG A 49 -7.86 6.75 14.04
C ARG A 49 -7.09 7.47 12.93
N LEU A 50 -7.68 7.66 11.76
CA LEU A 50 -7.07 8.42 10.68
C LEU A 50 -6.86 9.88 11.08
N LEU A 51 -7.89 10.51 11.66
CA LEU A 51 -7.82 11.89 12.12
C LEU A 51 -6.89 12.09 13.33
N ALA A 52 -6.71 11.05 14.16
CA ALA A 52 -5.81 11.09 15.31
C ALA A 52 -4.32 11.06 14.94
N THR A 53 -3.95 10.67 13.70
CA THR A 53 -2.55 10.57 13.28
C THR A 53 -2.17 11.68 12.30
N ASP A 54 -0.93 12.19 12.38
CA ASP A 54 -0.41 13.16 11.39
C ASP A 54 -0.49 12.61 9.96
N ALA A 55 -0.14 11.33 9.80
CA ALA A 55 -0.16 10.66 8.52
C ALA A 55 -1.58 10.58 7.94
N GLY A 56 -2.58 10.22 8.74
CA GLY A 56 -3.97 10.16 8.28
C GLY A 56 -4.52 11.53 7.93
N ARG A 57 -4.24 12.56 8.74
CA ARG A 57 -4.58 13.96 8.42
C ARG A 57 -3.93 14.44 7.12
N ASP A 58 -2.64 14.17 6.90
CA ASP A 58 -1.96 14.48 5.63
C ASP A 58 -2.68 13.84 4.43
N LYS A 59 -3.05 12.56 4.52
CA LYS A 59 -3.71 11.86 3.40
C LYS A 59 -5.13 12.38 3.14
N ILE A 60 -5.90 12.64 4.18
CA ILE A 60 -7.25 13.23 4.05
C ILE A 60 -7.14 14.61 3.39
N PHE A 61 -6.25 15.47 3.87
CA PHE A 61 -6.03 16.78 3.27
C PHE A 61 -5.52 16.67 1.84
N LYS A 62 -4.70 15.66 1.50
CA LYS A 62 -4.27 15.40 0.11
C LYS A 62 -5.48 15.12 -0.78
N ILE A 63 -6.40 14.25 -0.35
CA ILE A 63 -7.61 13.92 -1.11
C ILE A 63 -8.46 15.18 -1.34
N ILE A 64 -8.75 15.94 -0.28
CA ILE A 64 -9.57 17.16 -0.38
C ILE A 64 -8.89 18.17 -1.32
N GLN A 65 -7.59 18.41 -1.14
CA GLN A 65 -6.81 19.32 -1.97
C GLN A 65 -6.89 18.94 -3.46
N TYR A 66 -6.66 17.67 -3.79
CA TYR A 66 -6.64 17.22 -5.18
C TYR A 66 -8.03 17.08 -5.80
N ALA A 67 -9.06 16.80 -4.99
CA ALA A 67 -10.45 16.90 -5.42
C ALA A 67 -10.80 18.34 -5.80
N ILE A 68 -10.39 19.33 -5.00
CA ILE A 68 -10.56 20.75 -5.34
C ILE A 68 -9.79 21.11 -6.61
N LYS A 69 -8.52 20.69 -6.75
CA LYS A 69 -7.73 20.93 -7.97
C LYS A 69 -8.40 20.33 -9.21
N LEU A 70 -8.96 19.12 -9.11
CA LEU A 70 -9.67 18.46 -10.20
C LEU A 70 -10.94 19.23 -10.58
N PHE A 71 -11.70 19.69 -9.59
CA PHE A 71 -12.87 20.53 -9.80
C PHE A 71 -12.50 21.87 -10.47
N LEU A 72 -11.45 22.55 -10.00
CA LEU A 72 -10.96 23.80 -10.58
C LEU A 72 -10.51 23.60 -12.04
N TRP A 73 -9.79 22.52 -12.33
CA TRP A 73 -9.39 22.18 -13.69
C TRP A 73 -10.60 21.92 -14.59
N ARG A 74 -11.56 21.12 -14.15
CA ARG A 74 -12.79 20.84 -14.90
C ARG A 74 -13.62 22.10 -15.15
N SER A 75 -13.68 22.99 -14.16
CA SER A 75 -14.43 24.25 -14.22
C SER A 75 -13.88 25.21 -15.28
N LYS A 76 -12.55 25.24 -15.51
CA LYS A 76 -11.95 26.05 -16.58
C LYS A 76 -12.43 25.67 -17.97
N SER A 77 -12.81 24.41 -18.18
CA SER A 77 -13.30 23.88 -19.45
C SER A 77 -14.82 23.91 -19.59
N ASN A 78 -15.56 24.39 -18.58
CA ASN A 78 -17.02 24.43 -18.61
C ASN A 78 -17.54 25.85 -18.87
N PRO A 79 -18.02 26.17 -20.09
CA PRO A 79 -18.57 27.49 -20.38
C PRO A 79 -19.87 27.79 -19.61
N ASN A 80 -20.59 26.74 -19.20
CA ASN A 80 -21.91 26.83 -18.55
C ASN A 80 -21.81 26.93 -17.01
N LEU A 81 -20.63 27.22 -16.46
CA LEU A 81 -20.48 27.38 -15.02
C LEU A 81 -21.25 28.63 -14.56
N SER A 82 -22.10 28.47 -13.54
CA SER A 82 -22.91 29.57 -13.01
C SER A 82 -22.02 30.73 -12.50
N ILE A 83 -22.56 31.95 -12.51
CA ILE A 83 -21.86 33.15 -12.03
C ILE A 83 -21.41 32.96 -10.57
N GLN A 84 -22.34 32.50 -9.71
CA GLN A 84 -22.02 32.19 -8.31
C GLN A 84 -20.85 31.20 -8.19
N ALA A 85 -20.85 30.12 -8.98
CA ALA A 85 -19.76 29.15 -8.94
C ALA A 85 -18.41 29.75 -9.40
N LYS A 86 -18.42 30.69 -10.35
CA LYS A 86 -17.22 31.44 -10.76
C LYS A 86 -16.67 32.29 -9.62
N ASP A 87 -17.55 32.92 -8.84
CA ASP A 87 -17.16 33.75 -7.68
C ASP A 87 -16.48 32.92 -6.57
N TRP A 88 -16.82 31.64 -6.45
CA TRP A 88 -16.18 30.72 -5.48
C TRP A 88 -14.80 30.20 -5.91
N LEU A 89 -14.44 30.27 -7.21
CA LEU A 89 -13.18 29.70 -7.72
C LEU A 89 -11.92 30.25 -7.03
N PRO A 90 -11.77 31.56 -6.76
CA PRO A 90 -10.61 32.09 -6.04
C PRO A 90 -10.49 31.52 -4.62
N TYR A 91 -11.61 31.38 -3.90
CA TYR A 91 -11.63 30.82 -2.55
C TYR A 91 -11.23 29.34 -2.55
N LEU A 92 -11.72 28.56 -3.50
CA LEU A 92 -11.32 27.16 -3.66
C LEU A 92 -9.83 27.03 -4.01
N LYS A 93 -9.30 27.91 -4.86
CA LYS A 93 -7.86 27.95 -5.17
C LYS A 93 -7.03 28.26 -3.93
N ASN A 94 -7.45 29.22 -3.12
CA ASN A 94 -6.80 29.57 -1.85
C ASN A 94 -6.90 28.43 -0.84
N CYS A 95 -8.05 27.77 -0.73
CA CYS A 95 -8.25 26.59 0.10
C CYS A 95 -7.30 25.45 -0.30
N ALA A 96 -7.20 25.12 -1.59
CA ALA A 96 -6.28 24.08 -2.08
C ALA A 96 -4.81 24.42 -1.80
N SER A 97 -4.43 25.70 -1.91
CA SER A 97 -3.08 26.17 -1.53
C SER A 97 -2.86 26.06 -0.02
N GLY A 98 -3.84 26.48 0.79
CA GLY A 98 -3.80 26.39 2.25
C GLY A 98 -3.65 24.96 2.74
N LEU A 99 -4.46 24.02 2.21
CA LEU A 99 -4.34 22.59 2.49
C LEU A 99 -2.95 22.05 2.15
N SER A 100 -2.36 22.49 1.02
CA SER A 100 -1.00 22.11 0.67
C SER A 100 0.02 22.55 1.71
N THR A 101 -0.09 23.80 2.18
CA THR A 101 0.80 24.35 3.21
C THR A 101 0.59 23.63 4.54
N THR A 102 -0.66 23.46 4.99
CA THR A 102 -0.98 22.73 6.22
C THR A 102 -0.41 21.32 6.22
N ARG A 103 -0.50 20.60 5.08
CA ARG A 103 0.09 19.27 4.94
C ARG A 103 1.60 19.28 5.11
N LYS A 104 2.29 20.26 4.52
CA LYS A 104 3.74 20.43 4.70
C LYS A 104 4.07 20.75 6.16
N CYS A 105 3.27 21.58 6.83
CA CYS A 105 3.42 21.85 8.27
C CYS A 105 3.27 20.59 9.14
N LEU A 106 2.31 19.70 8.82
CA LEU A 106 2.09 18.45 9.56
C LEU A 106 3.27 17.47 9.49
N ILE A 107 4.12 17.60 8.47
CA ILE A 107 5.28 16.73 8.25
C ILE A 107 6.62 17.46 8.44
N LEU A 108 6.62 18.63 9.08
CA LEU A 108 7.86 19.33 9.41
C LEU A 108 8.80 18.43 10.21
N PHE A 109 10.10 18.53 9.93
CA PHE A 109 11.13 17.72 10.57
C PHE A 109 10.96 16.22 10.33
N ALA A 110 10.30 15.82 9.23
CA ALA A 110 10.16 14.40 8.86
C ALA A 110 11.50 13.68 8.73
N TRP A 111 12.59 14.39 8.40
CA TRP A 111 13.95 13.83 8.35
C TRP A 111 14.39 13.23 9.69
N LYS A 112 13.86 13.70 10.83
CA LYS A 112 14.17 13.12 12.14
C LYS A 112 13.61 11.70 12.27
N ARG A 113 12.49 11.39 11.58
CA ARG A 113 11.90 10.04 11.54
C ARG A 113 12.69 9.11 10.63
N THR A 114 13.32 9.63 9.56
CA THR A 114 14.10 8.81 8.61
C THR A 114 15.49 8.41 9.13
N ILE A 115 16.06 9.16 10.09
CA ILE A 115 17.39 8.84 10.65
C ILE A 115 17.40 7.49 11.38
N PRO A 116 16.47 7.19 12.33
CA PRO A 116 16.40 5.88 12.96
C PRO A 116 16.20 4.73 11.95
N ASP A 117 15.39 4.93 10.92
CA ASP A 117 15.14 3.93 9.89
C ASP A 117 16.42 3.65 9.08
N LEU A 118 17.16 4.69 8.69
CA LEU A 118 18.47 4.56 8.05
C LEU A 118 19.47 3.84 8.96
N TYR A 119 19.49 4.18 10.25
CA TYR A 119 20.36 3.53 11.22
C TYR A 119 20.05 2.06 11.38
N GLN A 120 18.77 1.68 11.43
CA GLN A 120 18.33 0.29 11.46
C GLN A 120 18.74 -0.46 10.19
N LEU A 121 18.60 0.16 9.01
CA LEU A 121 19.05 -0.42 7.75
C LEU A 121 20.57 -0.66 7.71
N LEU A 122 21.36 0.27 8.27
CA LEU A 122 22.81 0.16 8.34
C LEU A 122 23.28 -0.89 9.37
N LYS A 123 22.53 -1.05 10.47
CA LYS A 123 22.83 -2.01 11.53
C LYS A 123 22.27 -3.40 11.32
N ALA A 124 21.27 -3.55 10.45
CA ALA A 124 20.65 -4.83 10.18
C ALA A 124 21.75 -5.84 9.80
N PRO A 125 21.78 -7.04 10.43
CA PRO A 125 22.78 -8.03 10.11
C PRO A 125 22.70 -8.32 8.62
N LYS A 126 23.85 -8.22 7.93
CA LYS A 126 23.96 -8.51 6.49
C LYS A 126 23.68 -9.98 6.29
N GLN A 127 22.41 -10.34 6.13
CA GLN A 127 22.08 -11.67 5.67
C GLN A 127 22.61 -11.81 4.24
N PRO A 128 23.31 -12.92 3.92
CA PRO A 128 23.76 -13.15 2.56
C PRO A 128 22.55 -13.10 1.65
N ALA A 129 22.60 -12.20 0.67
CA ALA A 129 21.51 -12.07 -0.30
C ALA A 129 21.35 -13.41 -1.02
N GLY A 130 20.14 -13.98 -0.98
CA GLY A 130 19.87 -15.28 -1.60
C GLY A 130 20.03 -15.25 -3.13
N ASN A 131 19.94 -14.06 -3.74
CA ASN A 131 20.16 -13.83 -5.16
C ASN A 131 20.59 -12.38 -5.44
N PHE A 132 20.96 -12.10 -6.70
CA PHE A 132 21.34 -10.76 -7.15
C PHE A 132 20.24 -9.70 -6.98
N LEU A 133 18.97 -10.07 -7.21
CA LEU A 133 17.85 -9.13 -7.11
C LEU A 133 17.63 -8.65 -5.68
N ASP A 134 17.78 -9.54 -4.69
CA ASP A 134 17.69 -9.20 -3.27
C ASP A 134 18.83 -8.27 -2.84
N ALA A 135 20.04 -8.51 -3.35
CA ALA A 135 21.18 -7.62 -3.14
C ALA A 135 20.95 -6.23 -3.74
N LEU A 136 20.44 -6.17 -4.97
CA LEU A 136 20.11 -4.93 -5.67
C LEU A 136 19.00 -4.17 -4.94
N LYS A 137 17.92 -4.85 -4.53
CA LYS A 137 16.83 -4.28 -3.74
C LYS A 137 17.34 -3.66 -2.44
N GLY A 138 18.22 -4.36 -1.72
CA GLY A 138 18.83 -3.84 -0.49
C GLY A 138 19.61 -2.55 -0.72
N ARG A 139 20.42 -2.50 -1.79
CA ARG A 139 21.18 -1.29 -2.19
C ARG A 139 20.26 -0.13 -2.57
N LEU A 140 19.24 -0.38 -3.39
CA LEU A 140 18.27 0.65 -3.81
C LEU A 140 17.50 1.20 -2.60
N THR A 141 17.12 0.33 -1.66
CA THR A 141 16.43 0.73 -0.42
C THR A 141 17.31 1.65 0.42
N LEU A 142 18.60 1.33 0.55
CA LEU A 142 19.56 2.17 1.26
C LEU A 142 19.73 3.54 0.58
N ILE A 143 19.88 3.58 -0.74
CA ILE A 143 20.00 4.83 -1.50
C ILE A 143 18.73 5.68 -1.35
N SER A 144 17.55 5.06 -1.45
CA SER A 144 16.26 5.74 -1.24
C SER A 144 16.19 6.37 0.16
N ALA A 145 16.55 5.62 1.21
CA ALA A 145 16.60 6.15 2.57
C ALA A 145 17.56 7.34 2.74
N ILE A 146 18.71 7.32 2.06
CA ILE A 146 19.67 8.43 2.06
C ILE A 146 19.09 9.66 1.34
N VAL A 147 18.44 9.47 0.18
CA VAL A 147 17.83 10.57 -0.62
C VAL A 147 16.65 11.23 0.10
N GLN A 148 15.92 10.49 0.95
CA GLN A 148 14.78 11.03 1.70
C GLN A 148 15.17 12.09 2.74
N ILE A 149 16.39 12.06 3.27
CA ILE A 149 16.88 13.05 4.24
C ILE A 149 16.97 14.45 3.61
N PRO A 150 17.78 14.69 2.56
CA PRO A 150 17.84 16.00 1.92
C PRO A 150 16.51 16.39 1.29
N ASN A 151 15.69 15.44 0.83
CA ASN A 151 14.33 15.73 0.38
C ASN A 151 13.48 16.37 1.48
N SER A 152 13.45 15.74 2.66
CA SER A 152 12.66 16.21 3.80
C SER A 152 13.17 17.57 4.32
N ILE A 153 14.49 17.78 4.32
CA ILE A 153 15.08 19.08 4.67
C ILE A 153 14.67 20.15 3.66
N ALA A 154 14.70 19.84 2.35
CA ALA A 154 14.25 20.76 1.32
C ALA A 154 12.76 21.13 1.48
N ASP A 155 11.90 20.16 1.82
CA ASP A 155 10.49 20.42 2.12
C ASP A 155 10.30 21.35 3.33
N ASP A 156 11.10 21.17 4.40
CA ASP A 156 11.10 22.05 5.57
C ASP A 156 11.49 23.49 5.19
N PHE A 157 12.57 23.68 4.42
CA PHE A 157 12.98 25.01 3.95
C PHE A 157 11.95 25.67 3.03
N PHE A 158 11.34 24.89 2.13
CA PHE A 158 10.27 25.39 1.29
C PHE A 158 9.07 25.84 2.14
N CYS A 159 8.65 25.03 3.10
CA CYS A 159 7.57 25.35 4.02
C CYS A 159 7.89 26.61 4.84
N ALA A 160 9.10 26.70 5.40
CA ALA A 160 9.56 27.87 6.13
C ALA A 160 9.54 29.15 5.27
N SER A 161 9.88 29.06 3.97
CA SER A 161 9.78 30.20 3.06
C SER A 161 8.33 30.64 2.81
N LYS A 162 7.38 29.70 2.77
CA LYS A 162 5.94 30.00 2.60
C LYS A 162 5.34 30.64 3.86
N LEU A 163 5.92 30.35 5.02
CA LEU A 163 5.57 30.99 6.30
C LEU A 163 6.27 32.34 6.50
N GLY A 164 7.17 32.75 5.60
CA GLY A 164 7.93 33.99 5.72
C GLY A 164 9.12 33.92 6.69
N LEU A 165 9.48 32.73 7.17
CA LEU A 165 10.61 32.52 8.09
C LEU A 165 11.97 32.52 7.38
N VAL A 166 11.99 32.20 6.09
CA VAL A 166 13.20 32.10 5.26
C VAL A 166 12.98 32.88 3.96
N GLY A 167 14.05 33.47 3.43
CA GLY A 167 14.01 34.25 2.19
C GLY A 167 13.44 33.47 0.99
N SER A 168 12.70 34.17 0.13
CA SER A 168 12.02 33.59 -1.04
C SER A 168 12.97 32.94 -2.05
N LYS A 169 14.23 33.41 -2.13
CA LYS A 169 15.27 32.80 -2.98
C LYS A 169 15.62 31.38 -2.50
N THR A 170 15.85 31.21 -1.21
CA THR A 170 16.10 29.89 -0.59
C THR A 170 14.90 28.97 -0.75
N GLY A 171 13.69 29.51 -0.59
CA GLY A 171 12.45 28.77 -0.85
C GLY A 171 12.35 28.21 -2.27
N LYS A 172 12.66 29.02 -3.29
CA LYS A 172 12.66 28.57 -4.70
C LYS A 172 13.73 27.52 -4.98
N LEU A 173 14.92 27.65 -4.39
CA LEU A 173 15.96 26.62 -4.50
C LEU A 173 15.52 25.32 -3.83
N ALA A 174 14.96 25.40 -2.62
CA ALA A 174 14.46 24.26 -1.89
C ALA A 174 13.32 23.55 -2.64
N GLU A 175 12.41 24.29 -3.29
CA GLU A 175 11.38 23.73 -4.17
C GLU A 175 11.98 22.92 -5.33
N LYS A 176 12.97 23.51 -6.03
CA LYS A 176 13.62 22.87 -7.18
C LYS A 176 14.37 21.59 -6.78
N TYR A 177 15.19 21.67 -5.73
CA TYR A 177 15.96 20.51 -5.27
C TYR A 177 15.07 19.45 -4.61
N GLY A 178 14.06 19.87 -3.84
CA GLY A 178 13.06 18.98 -3.27
C GLY A 178 12.32 18.18 -4.36
N ALA A 179 11.90 18.83 -5.45
CA ALA A 179 11.30 18.12 -6.59
C ALA A 179 12.26 17.09 -7.22
N LEU A 180 13.55 17.41 -7.36
CA LEU A 180 14.55 16.49 -7.90
C LEU A 180 14.79 15.29 -6.97
N PHE A 181 14.93 15.52 -5.66
CA PHE A 181 15.10 14.44 -4.69
C PHE A 181 13.84 13.56 -4.60
N TRP A 182 12.65 14.15 -4.60
CA TRP A 182 11.40 13.41 -4.63
C TRP A 182 11.25 12.58 -5.91
N TRP A 183 11.62 13.13 -7.07
CA TRP A 183 11.65 12.39 -8.33
C TRP A 183 12.60 11.19 -8.25
N THR A 184 13.80 11.41 -7.70
CA THR A 184 14.83 10.37 -7.56
C THR A 184 14.39 9.26 -6.61
N ASP A 185 13.87 9.62 -5.43
CA ASP A 185 13.33 8.64 -4.47
C ASP A 185 12.17 7.85 -5.09
N THR A 186 11.25 8.52 -5.79
CA THR A 186 10.11 7.85 -6.42
C THR A 186 10.58 6.87 -7.51
N PHE A 187 11.58 7.24 -8.29
CA PHE A 187 12.19 6.35 -9.28
C PHE A 187 12.82 5.12 -8.61
N LEU A 188 13.57 5.30 -7.53
CA LEU A 188 14.15 4.19 -6.77
C LEU A 188 13.05 3.26 -6.22
N GLN A 189 11.98 3.83 -5.67
CA GLN A 189 10.85 3.07 -5.12
C GLN A 189 10.06 2.29 -6.18
N LEU A 190 9.97 2.80 -7.41
CA LEU A 190 9.41 2.07 -8.55
C LEU A 190 10.26 0.82 -8.86
N ASN A 191 11.58 0.96 -8.92
CA ASN A 191 12.49 -0.15 -9.18
C ASN A 191 12.44 -1.19 -8.04
N ILE A 192 12.41 -0.74 -6.78
CA ILE A 192 12.21 -1.62 -5.61
C ILE A 192 10.88 -2.39 -5.73
N SER A 193 9.81 -1.70 -6.14
CA SER A 193 8.49 -2.32 -6.32
C SER A 193 8.47 -3.36 -7.43
N ALA A 194 9.13 -3.08 -8.56
CA ALA A 194 9.26 -4.03 -9.66
C ALA A 194 10.05 -5.29 -9.25
N ILE A 195 11.16 -5.13 -8.52
CA ILE A 195 11.94 -6.26 -7.99
C ILE A 195 11.09 -7.08 -7.01
N ASN A 196 10.34 -6.42 -6.10
CA ASN A 196 9.45 -7.09 -5.18
C ASN A 196 8.39 -7.93 -5.89
N GLU A 197 7.82 -7.42 -6.98
CA GLU A 197 6.84 -8.17 -7.76
C GLU A 197 7.46 -9.43 -8.38
N ILE A 198 8.67 -9.34 -8.96
CA ILE A 198 9.38 -10.48 -9.53
C ILE A 198 9.66 -11.54 -8.45
N VAL A 199 10.21 -11.14 -7.30
CA VAL A 199 10.55 -12.06 -6.21
C VAL A 199 9.29 -12.72 -5.63
N THR A 200 8.24 -11.94 -5.37
CA THR A 200 6.98 -12.45 -4.80
C THR A 200 6.27 -13.40 -5.77
N ASN A 201 6.23 -13.08 -7.07
CA ASN A 201 5.71 -13.98 -8.10
C ASN A 201 6.46 -15.32 -8.13
N GLY A 202 7.79 -15.28 -8.00
CA GLY A 202 8.60 -16.49 -7.91
C GLY A 202 8.27 -17.34 -6.70
N GLN A 203 7.97 -16.72 -5.55
CA GLN A 203 7.56 -17.43 -4.33
C GLN A 203 6.16 -18.05 -4.47
N ILE A 204 5.19 -17.31 -5.01
CA ILE A 204 3.83 -17.80 -5.24
C ILE A 204 3.85 -19.01 -6.17
N ARG A 205 4.58 -18.96 -7.29
CA ARG A 205 4.72 -20.10 -8.22
C ARG A 205 5.30 -21.34 -7.55
N LYS A 206 6.29 -21.18 -6.65
CA LYS A 206 6.87 -22.30 -5.89
C LYS A 206 5.88 -22.91 -4.89
N LEU A 207 5.04 -22.09 -4.27
CA LEU A 207 3.99 -22.59 -3.38
C LEU A 207 2.89 -23.30 -4.15
N GLN A 208 2.48 -22.73 -5.30
CA GLN A 208 1.52 -23.36 -6.22
C GLN A 208 2.02 -24.71 -6.72
N SER A 209 3.27 -24.81 -7.20
CA SER A 209 3.82 -26.10 -7.64
C SER A 209 3.86 -27.17 -6.52
N ARG A 210 4.05 -26.75 -5.26
CA ARG A 210 4.00 -27.66 -4.10
C ARG A 210 2.58 -28.09 -3.79
N GLN A 211 1.61 -27.18 -3.95
CA GLN A 211 0.20 -27.48 -3.80
C GLN A 211 -0.26 -28.48 -4.87
N ASP A 212 0.09 -28.23 -6.13
CA ASP A 212 -0.24 -29.10 -7.27
C ASP A 212 0.35 -30.50 -7.08
N HIS A 213 1.60 -30.59 -6.63
CA HIS A 213 2.25 -31.88 -6.34
C HIS A 213 1.53 -32.66 -5.23
N LEU A 214 1.15 -31.99 -4.13
CA LEU A 214 0.39 -32.63 -3.05
C LEU A 214 -1.00 -33.06 -3.49
N GLN A 215 -1.65 -32.25 -4.34
CA GLN A 215 -2.95 -32.60 -4.90
C GLN A 215 -2.84 -33.84 -5.79
N GLN A 216 -1.83 -33.93 -6.65
CA GLN A 216 -1.59 -35.11 -7.47
C GLN A 216 -1.34 -36.37 -6.62
N CYS A 217 -0.51 -36.28 -5.57
CA CYS A 217 -0.32 -37.41 -4.65
C CYS A 217 -1.63 -37.84 -3.96
N LEU A 218 -2.52 -36.89 -3.65
CA LEU A 218 -3.83 -37.17 -3.07
C LEU A 218 -4.74 -37.92 -4.05
N GLU A 219 -4.73 -37.50 -5.32
CA GLU A 219 -5.51 -38.10 -6.41
C GLU A 219 -5.02 -39.53 -6.70
N ASP A 220 -3.70 -39.74 -6.81
CA ASP A 220 -3.09 -41.06 -7.00
C ASP A 220 -3.45 -42.04 -5.86
N MET A 221 -3.40 -41.58 -4.61
CA MET A 221 -3.84 -42.37 -3.45
C MET A 221 -5.35 -42.65 -3.43
N SER A 222 -6.15 -41.84 -4.13
CA SER A 222 -7.60 -42.05 -4.21
C SER A 222 -7.97 -43.07 -5.30
N GLU A 223 -7.23 -43.10 -6.41
CA GLU A 223 -7.49 -44.04 -7.51
C GLU A 223 -7.10 -45.48 -7.14
N ASP A 224 -6.01 -45.66 -6.37
CA ASP A 224 -5.57 -46.99 -5.90
C ASP A 224 -6.59 -47.64 -4.93
N LYS A 225 -7.49 -46.84 -4.32
CA LYS A 225 -8.58 -47.31 -3.44
C LYS A 225 -9.72 -48.04 -4.17
N LEU A 226 -9.86 -47.90 -5.49
CA LEU A 226 -10.83 -48.71 -6.24
C LEU A 226 -10.44 -50.19 -6.32
N SER A 227 -9.19 -50.55 -6.01
CA SER A 227 -8.66 -51.91 -6.14
C SER A 227 -8.63 -52.70 -4.83
N ASN A 228 -8.39 -52.08 -3.68
CA ASN A 228 -8.38 -52.79 -2.38
C ASN A 228 -8.95 -51.92 -1.25
N LYS A 229 -9.96 -52.46 -0.57
CA LYS A 229 -10.74 -51.80 0.49
C LYS A 229 -9.92 -51.69 1.78
N VAL A 230 -8.96 -50.77 1.84
CA VAL A 230 -8.26 -50.39 3.08
C VAL A 230 -8.61 -48.94 3.40
N GLU A 231 -9.27 -48.77 4.55
CA GLU A 231 -9.66 -47.49 5.12
C GLU A 231 -8.42 -46.76 5.65
N TYR A 232 -7.64 -46.16 4.77
CA TYR A 232 -6.59 -45.24 5.18
C TYR A 232 -7.23 -43.92 5.60
N SER A 233 -7.14 -43.62 6.90
CA SER A 233 -7.25 -42.25 7.41
C SER A 233 -6.15 -41.44 6.73
N LEU A 234 -6.53 -40.45 5.92
CA LEU A 234 -5.58 -39.44 5.45
C LEU A 234 -4.83 -38.93 6.69
N SER A 235 -3.49 -39.02 6.72
CA SER A 235 -2.77 -38.61 7.93
C SER A 235 -3.10 -37.14 8.19
N ASP A 236 -3.44 -36.81 9.44
CA ASP A 236 -3.70 -35.43 9.85
C ASP A 236 -2.55 -34.48 9.46
N GLU A 237 -1.35 -35.03 9.29
CA GLU A 237 -0.16 -34.33 8.83
C GLU A 237 -0.25 -33.86 7.36
N THR A 238 -0.69 -34.72 6.42
CA THR A 238 -0.82 -34.34 5.00
C THR A 238 -1.90 -33.28 4.80
N LEU A 239 -3.04 -33.42 5.49
CA LEU A 239 -4.12 -32.42 5.46
C LEU A 239 -3.65 -31.09 6.08
N GLY A 240 -2.95 -31.16 7.22
CA GLY A 240 -2.37 -30.00 7.88
C GLY A 240 -1.34 -29.28 6.99
N ALA A 241 -0.52 -30.01 6.25
CA ALA A 241 0.45 -29.45 5.31
C ALA A 241 -0.24 -28.71 4.15
N PHE A 242 -1.28 -29.30 3.55
CA PHE A 242 -2.06 -28.67 2.49
C PHE A 242 -2.71 -27.36 2.96
N LEU A 243 -3.36 -27.36 4.12
CA LEU A 243 -4.01 -26.17 4.68
C LEU A 243 -3.01 -25.04 4.97
N ARG A 244 -1.80 -25.38 5.44
CA ARG A 244 -0.73 -24.39 5.66
C ARG A 244 -0.26 -23.77 4.35
N ILE A 245 -0.08 -24.57 3.30
CA ILE A 245 0.34 -24.08 1.98
C ILE A 245 -0.73 -23.16 1.38
N ASP A 246 -2.02 -23.54 1.44
CA ASP A 246 -3.11 -22.69 0.96
C ASP A 246 -3.17 -21.35 1.71
N ALA A 247 -2.99 -21.37 3.04
CA ALA A 247 -2.92 -20.16 3.85
C ALA A 247 -1.73 -19.27 3.48
N ASP A 248 -0.56 -19.86 3.22
CA ASP A 248 0.64 -19.15 2.79
C ASP A 248 0.47 -18.52 1.39
N ILE A 249 -0.18 -19.22 0.45
CA ILE A 249 -0.51 -18.70 -0.88
C ILE A 249 -1.41 -17.48 -0.76
N ARG A 250 -2.53 -17.58 -0.02
CA ARG A 250 -3.45 -16.44 0.17
C ARG A 250 -2.76 -15.24 0.81
N LYS A 251 -1.87 -15.49 1.79
CA LYS A 251 -1.07 -14.44 2.43
C LYS A 251 -0.12 -13.78 1.45
N ALA A 252 0.54 -14.57 0.60
CA ALA A 252 1.43 -14.08 -0.44
C ALA A 252 0.67 -13.26 -1.50
N GLU A 253 -0.49 -13.73 -1.97
CA GLU A 253 -1.36 -13.03 -2.92
C GLU A 253 -1.88 -11.70 -2.37
N SER A 254 -2.33 -11.67 -1.12
CA SER A 254 -2.72 -10.43 -0.44
C SER A 254 -1.54 -9.44 -0.37
N THR A 255 -0.36 -9.92 0.00
CA THR A 255 0.87 -9.11 0.04
C THR A 255 1.20 -8.56 -1.35
N GLN A 256 1.06 -9.37 -2.39
CA GLN A 256 1.28 -8.97 -3.77
C GLN A 256 0.28 -7.91 -4.24
N MET A 257 -1.01 -8.06 -3.91
CA MET A 257 -2.03 -7.07 -4.23
C MET A 257 -1.67 -5.71 -3.62
N TRP A 258 -1.27 -5.66 -2.35
CA TRP A 258 -0.83 -4.42 -1.71
C TRP A 258 0.47 -3.85 -2.30
N ALA A 259 1.38 -4.71 -2.75
CA ALA A 259 2.57 -4.29 -3.47
C ALA A 259 2.21 -3.63 -4.81
N ARG A 260 1.29 -4.21 -5.59
CA ARG A 260 0.79 -3.64 -6.85
C ARG A 260 0.09 -2.29 -6.67
N LEU A 261 -0.76 -2.16 -5.65
CA LEU A 261 -1.38 -0.88 -5.31
C LEU A 261 -0.34 0.18 -4.92
N SER A 262 0.72 -0.22 -4.21
CA SER A 262 1.83 0.67 -3.87
C SER A 262 2.63 1.08 -5.10
N ALA A 263 2.89 0.14 -6.03
CA ALA A 263 3.54 0.41 -7.31
C ALA A 263 2.74 1.40 -8.15
N LEU A 264 1.42 1.20 -8.28
CA LEU A 264 0.53 2.14 -8.98
C LEU A 264 0.58 3.54 -8.37
N LYS A 265 0.58 3.64 -7.03
CA LYS A 265 0.77 4.92 -6.35
C LYS A 265 2.11 5.57 -6.73
N TYR A 266 3.21 4.81 -6.77
CA TYR A 266 4.51 5.35 -7.16
C TYR A 266 4.54 5.78 -8.63
N VAL A 267 3.83 5.10 -9.53
CA VAL A 267 3.67 5.53 -10.92
C VAL A 267 2.94 6.89 -10.96
N CYS A 268 1.85 7.03 -10.20
CA CYS A 268 1.15 8.31 -10.09
C CYS A 268 2.04 9.44 -9.56
N ASP A 269 2.80 9.19 -8.48
CA ASP A 269 3.73 10.19 -7.93
C ASP A 269 4.87 10.49 -8.92
N PHE A 270 5.37 9.49 -9.66
CA PHE A 270 6.45 9.67 -10.64
C PHE A 270 6.00 10.55 -11.80
N ILE A 271 4.79 10.29 -12.34
CA ILE A 271 4.17 11.15 -13.35
C ILE A 271 4.01 12.57 -12.77
N PHE A 272 3.47 12.68 -11.56
CA PHE A 272 3.24 13.96 -10.89
C PHE A 272 4.49 14.84 -10.85
N VAL A 273 5.58 14.29 -10.29
CA VAL A 273 6.81 15.04 -10.02
C VAL A 273 7.65 15.23 -11.28
N SER A 274 7.49 14.37 -12.30
CA SER A 274 8.12 14.57 -13.61
C SER A 274 7.66 15.86 -14.30
N TYR A 275 6.40 16.26 -14.13
CA TYR A 275 5.94 17.56 -14.64
C TYR A 275 6.70 18.74 -14.02
N ASP A 276 6.99 18.68 -12.72
CA ASP A 276 7.69 19.74 -12.00
C ASP A 276 9.19 19.77 -12.34
N VAL A 277 9.82 18.59 -12.47
CA VAL A 277 11.25 18.47 -12.79
C VAL A 277 11.56 18.84 -14.25
N PHE A 278 10.76 18.36 -15.20
CA PHE A 278 11.00 18.60 -16.64
C PHE A 278 10.29 19.85 -17.17
N GLY A 279 9.46 20.52 -16.36
CA GLY A 279 8.80 21.77 -16.73
C GLY A 279 7.74 21.62 -17.82
N PHE A 280 7.08 20.46 -17.91
CA PHE A 280 6.02 20.24 -18.88
C PHE A 280 4.81 21.12 -18.58
N LYS A 281 4.44 22.03 -19.48
CA LYS A 281 3.29 22.94 -19.27
C LYS A 281 1.96 22.36 -19.79
N LYS A 282 2.02 21.56 -20.85
CA LYS A 282 0.82 21.06 -21.53
C LYS A 282 0.11 20.01 -20.67
N GLY A 283 -1.13 20.30 -20.27
CA GLY A 283 -1.95 19.38 -19.47
C GLY A 283 -1.53 19.22 -18.01
N GLN A 284 -0.53 19.98 -17.55
CA GLN A 284 0.05 19.85 -16.20
C GLN A 284 -1.01 19.84 -15.10
N GLU A 285 -1.86 20.86 -15.06
CA GLU A 285 -2.85 21.02 -13.99
C GLU A 285 -3.82 19.83 -13.91
N GLY A 286 -4.32 19.36 -15.07
CA GLY A 286 -5.26 18.24 -15.15
C GLY A 286 -4.61 16.92 -14.77
N THR A 287 -3.45 16.62 -15.36
CA THR A 287 -2.71 15.39 -15.06
C THR A 287 -2.32 15.35 -13.58
N GLN A 288 -1.72 16.41 -13.04
CA GLN A 288 -1.34 16.50 -11.63
C GLN A 288 -2.54 16.40 -10.69
N ALA A 289 -3.70 16.95 -11.07
CA ALA A 289 -4.93 16.81 -10.29
C ALA A 289 -5.38 15.34 -10.20
N ILE A 290 -5.43 14.65 -11.34
CA ILE A 290 -5.87 13.24 -11.42
C ILE A 290 -4.89 12.32 -10.69
N VAL A 291 -3.61 12.35 -11.06
CA VAL A 291 -2.62 11.44 -10.46
C VAL A 291 -2.39 11.76 -8.98
N GLY A 292 -2.47 13.03 -8.58
CA GLY A 292 -2.39 13.46 -7.19
C GLY A 292 -3.56 12.94 -6.34
N LEU A 293 -4.78 12.97 -6.89
CA LEU A 293 -5.98 12.41 -6.25
C LEU A 293 -5.88 10.89 -6.14
N THR A 294 -5.55 10.20 -7.23
CA THR A 294 -5.39 8.73 -7.25
C THR A 294 -4.34 8.28 -6.25
N ALA A 295 -3.17 8.92 -6.20
CA ALA A 295 -2.14 8.62 -5.20
C ALA A 295 -2.62 8.89 -3.75
N GLY A 296 -3.41 9.96 -3.55
CA GLY A 296 -4.05 10.26 -2.26
C GLY A 296 -5.03 9.17 -1.81
N LEU A 297 -5.88 8.69 -2.73
CA LEU A 297 -6.83 7.60 -2.47
C LEU A 297 -6.11 6.29 -2.16
N LEU A 298 -5.15 5.88 -3.00
CA LEU A 298 -4.38 4.64 -2.80
C LEU A 298 -3.63 4.62 -1.47
N SER A 299 -3.00 5.74 -1.11
CA SER A 299 -2.30 5.84 0.18
C SER A 299 -3.26 5.86 1.38
N THR A 300 -4.44 6.45 1.25
CA THR A 300 -5.49 6.43 2.28
C THR A 300 -6.07 5.03 2.45
N LEU A 301 -6.33 4.30 1.36
CA LEU A 301 -6.82 2.92 1.40
C LEU A 301 -5.84 1.99 2.12
N LYS A 302 -4.54 2.14 1.87
CA LYS A 302 -3.51 1.36 2.58
C LYS A 302 -3.48 1.67 4.08
N LEU A 303 -3.62 2.94 4.45
CA LEU A 303 -3.65 3.35 5.85
C LEU A 303 -4.95 2.92 6.55
N TRP A 304 -6.08 2.95 5.83
CA TRP A 304 -7.37 2.43 6.25
C TRP A 304 -7.28 0.96 6.62
N ASP A 305 -6.72 0.13 5.73
CA ASP A 305 -6.53 -1.31 5.96
C ASP A 305 -5.62 -1.59 7.18
N LYS A 306 -4.55 -0.80 7.34
CA LYS A 306 -3.67 -0.89 8.52
C LYS A 306 -4.44 -0.63 9.82
N HIS A 307 -5.28 0.39 9.86
CA HIS A 307 -6.09 0.70 11.04
C HIS A 307 -7.18 -0.34 11.28
N TYR A 308 -7.86 -0.80 10.23
CA TYR A 308 -8.84 -1.88 10.31
C TYR A 308 -8.22 -3.17 10.87
N THR A 309 -7.06 -3.57 10.36
CA THR A 309 -6.32 -4.75 10.83
C THR A 309 -5.85 -4.58 12.28
N SER A 310 -5.46 -3.38 12.68
CA SER A 310 -5.09 -3.11 14.08
C SER A 310 -6.27 -3.17 15.05
N LEU A 311 -7.45 -2.68 14.64
CA LEU A 311 -8.65 -2.62 15.48
C LEU A 311 -9.42 -3.94 15.52
N SER A 312 -9.27 -4.79 14.50
CA SER A 312 -9.96 -6.09 14.43
C SER A 312 -9.28 -7.18 15.25
N LYS A 313 -8.05 -6.96 15.72
CA LYS A 313 -7.37 -7.89 16.66
C LYS A 313 -8.09 -7.88 17.99
N VAL A 314 -8.44 -9.06 18.50
CA VAL A 314 -8.96 -9.22 19.87
C VAL A 314 -7.92 -8.69 20.84
N PRO A 315 -8.29 -7.88 21.84
CA PRO A 315 -7.36 -7.48 22.89
C PRO A 315 -6.85 -8.74 23.59
N ASP A 316 -5.53 -8.85 23.78
CA ASP A 316 -4.98 -9.88 24.66
C ASP A 316 -5.55 -9.62 26.07
N MET A 317 -6.43 -10.52 26.53
CA MET A 317 -7.02 -10.48 27.87
C MET A 317 -6.02 -10.95 28.93
#